data_AF-A0A6J7RMP6-F1
#
_entry.id   AF-A0A6J7RMP6-F1
#
_cell.length_a   1.000
_cell.length_b   1.000
_cell.length_c   1.000
_cell.angle_alpha   90.00
_cell.angle_beta   90.00
_cell.angle_gamma   90.00
#
_symmetry.space_group_name_H-M   'P 1'
#
loop_
_entity.id
_entity.type
_entity.pdbx_description
1 polymer ?
#
loop_
_entity_poly.entity_id
_entity_poly.type
_entity_poly.pdbx_seq_one_letter_code
_entity_poly.pdbx_strand_id
1 'polypeptide(L)' 'MMDVHERGKAVVSNGTREEMERDVTALHSYGLWATLQKDD' A
#
# COMPACT_ATOMS: atom_id res chain seq x y z
N MET A 1 9.39 -6.16 -2.76
CA MET A 1 10.50 -5.51 -2.03
C MET A 1 11.54 -4.88 -2.95
N MET A 2 11.83 -5.45 -4.14
CA MET A 2 12.76 -4.83 -5.10
C MET A 2 12.28 -3.44 -5.57
N ASP A 3 10.99 -3.28 -5.89
CA ASP A 3 10.45 -1.97 -6.33
C ASP A 3 10.60 -0.86 -5.28
N VAL A 4 10.51 -1.21 -3.99
CA VAL A 4 10.75 -0.23 -2.91
C VAL A 4 12.23 0.17 -2.89
N HIS A 5 13.13 -0.79 -3.08
CA HIS A 5 14.57 -0.53 -3.11
C HIS A 5 14.98 0.35 -4.29
N GLU A 6 14.38 0.14 -5.46
CA GLU A 6 14.73 0.87 -6.69
C GLU A 6 13.97 2.20 -6.85
N ARG A 7 12.71 2.28 -6.41
CA ARG A 7 11.80 3.42 -6.70
C ARG A 7 11.32 4.16 -5.45
N GLY A 8 11.67 3.68 -4.26
CA GLY A 8 11.24 4.26 -2.98
C GLY A 8 9.77 4.01 -2.63
N LYS A 9 9.00 3.34 -3.48
CA LYS A 9 7.59 2.98 -3.28
C LYS A 9 7.22 1.74 -4.07
N ALA A 10 6.23 0.98 -3.59
CA ALA A 10 5.68 -0.17 -4.30
C ALA A 10 4.16 -0.25 -4.11
N VAL A 11 3.46 -0.74 -5.13
CA VAL A 11 2.04 -1.08 -5.03
C VAL A 11 1.94 -2.47 -4.42
N VAL A 12 1.29 -2.57 -3.25
CA VAL A 12 1.24 -3.80 -2.44
C VAL A 12 -0.05 -4.60 -2.70
N SER A 13 -1.14 -3.92 -2.98
CA SER A 13 -2.48 -4.49 -3.20
C SER A 13 -3.23 -3.62 -4.20
N ASN A 14 -4.03 -4.24 -5.07
CA ASN A 14 -4.95 -3.59 -6.01
C ASN A 14 -6.32 -4.24 -5.83
N GLY A 15 -7.36 -3.44 -5.61
CA GLY A 15 -8.69 -4.00 -5.33
C GLY A 15 -9.75 -2.94 -5.11
N THR A 16 -10.84 -3.35 -4.49
CA THR A 16 -11.88 -2.40 -4.09
C THR A 16 -11.38 -1.48 -2.99
N ARG A 17 -11.96 -0.28 -2.89
CA ARG A 17 -11.56 0.71 -1.89
C ARG A 17 -11.62 0.16 -0.46
N GLU A 18 -12.64 -0.64 -0.13
CA GLU A 18 -12.80 -1.23 1.20
C GLU A 18 -11.68 -2.23 1.55
N GLU A 19 -11.26 -3.07 0.60
CA GLU A 19 -10.15 -4.00 0.80
C GLU A 19 -8.85 -3.23 1.02
N MET A 20 -8.60 -2.19 0.21
CA MET A 20 -7.39 -1.40 0.35
C MET A 20 -7.37 -0.58 1.66
N GLU A 21 -8.51 -0.09 2.14
CA GLU A 21 -8.60 0.59 3.44
C GLU A 21 -8.25 -0.34 4.61
N ARG A 22 -8.63 -1.62 4.54
CA ARG A 22 -8.22 -2.63 5.53
C ARG A 22 -6.73 -2.90 5.47
N ASP A 23 -6.18 -3.07 4.27
CA ASP A 23 -4.74 -3.34 4.08
C ASP A 23 -3.88 -2.19 4.59
N VAL A 24 -4.27 -0.94 4.32
CA VAL A 24 -3.56 0.25 4.83
C VAL A 24 -3.59 0.32 6.36
N THR A 25 -4.72 0.00 6.97
CA THR A 25 -4.84 -0.04 8.43
C THR A 25 -3.95 -1.13 9.04
N ALA A 26 -3.89 -2.31 8.41
CA ALA A 26 -3.00 -3.38 8.81
C ALA A 26 -1.52 -2.97 8.68
N LEU A 27 -1.14 -2.37 7.54
CA LEU A 27 0.23 -1.89 7.29
C LEU A 27 0.66 -0.82 8.31
N HIS A 28 -0.22 0.12 8.65
CA HIS A 28 0.05 1.08 9.72
C HIS A 28 0.24 0.42 11.09
N SER A 29 -0.50 -0.66 11.37
CA SER A 29 -0.33 -1.43 12.60
C SER A 29 1.02 -2.14 12.67
N TYR A 30 1.60 -2.50 11.51
CA TYR A 30 2.97 -3.01 11.40
C TYR A 30 4.04 -1.91 11.42
N GLY A 31 3.67 -0.64 11.61
CA GLY A 31 4.59 0.50 11.59
C GLY A 31 5.06 0.89 10.19
N LEU A 32 4.41 0.36 9.15
CA LEU A 32 4.72 0.68 7.76
C LEU A 32 3.85 1.86 7.32
N TRP A 33 4.46 2.87 6.69
CA TRP A 33 3.72 3.96 6.07
C TRP A 33 3.07 3.46 4.77
N ALA A 34 1.74 3.45 4.71
CA ALA A 34 1.00 3.04 3.52
C ALA A 34 0.03 4.15 3.05
N THR A 35 -0.16 4.27 1.74
CA THR A 35 -1.02 5.29 1.12
C THR A 35 -1.93 4.66 0.08
N LEU A 36 -3.19 5.14 0.00
CA LEU A 36 -4.13 4.77 -1.05
C LEU A 36 -4.00 5.73 -2.22
N GLN A 37 -3.90 5.20 -3.43
CA GLN A 37 -3.97 5.97 -4.67
C GLN A 37 -4.99 5.31 -5.60
N LYS A 38 -5.82 6.12 -6.26
CA LYS A 38 -6.68 5.65 -7.34
C LYS A 38 -5.82 5.55 -8.60
N ASP A 39 -5.82 4.39 -9.25
CA ASP A 39 -5.30 4.28 -10.61
C ASP A 39 -6.22 5.05 -11.56
N ASP A 40 -5.64 5.90 -12.41
CA ASP A 40 -6.36 6.65 -13.45
C ASP A 40 -6.75 5.76 -14.64
#